data_AF-A0A2V4BSZ7-F1
#
_entry.id   AF-A0A2V4BSZ7-F1
#
_cell.length_a   1.000
_cell.length_b   1.000
_cell.length_c   1.000
_cell.angle_alpha   90.00
_cell.angle_beta   90.00
_cell.angle_gamma   90.00
#
_symmetry.space_group_name_H-M   'P 1'
#
loop_
_entity.id
_entity.type
_entity.pdbx_description
1 polymer ?
#
loop_
_entity_poly.entity_id
_entity_poly.type
_entity_poly.pdbx_seq_one_letter_code
_entity_poly.pdbx_strand_id
1 'polypeptide(L)'
;MFRINKEEFLKQLNLAVEWTDVLSRDFDFQNGFYGTVFRKTNPVINGIPLYSFDGDYTTWNIDEHNVENYELALEQAISRRISVKNKLSYNGKILCFTIGLTTNDGAAIVDSHCFFDESDVPPIDTWFYIIDNNNDYECEKANLFCWIPTGFIEVVQRGIDVEMMGSYLWLEIGDLLDVL
;
A
#
# COMPACT_ATOMS: atom_id res chain seq x y z
N MET A 1 -14.30 11.62 14.98
CA MET A 1 -12.89 12.03 15.12
C MET A 1 -12.12 10.77 15.43
N PHE A 2 -11.42 10.23 14.42
CA PHE A 2 -10.68 8.97 14.54
C PHE A 2 -9.55 9.15 15.55
N ARG A 3 -9.41 8.21 16.47
CA ARG A 3 -8.34 8.25 17.47
C ARG A 3 -7.18 7.42 16.94
N ILE A 4 -6.40 8.01 16.04
CA ILE A 4 -5.18 7.36 15.56
C ILE A 4 -4.19 7.30 16.72
N ASN A 5 -3.61 6.12 16.96
CA ASN A 5 -2.51 6.01 17.89
C ASN A 5 -1.24 6.54 17.20
N LYS A 6 -0.89 7.80 17.48
CA LYS A 6 0.27 8.48 16.88
C LYS A 6 1.57 7.67 17.01
N GLU A 7 1.83 7.10 18.18
CA GLU A 7 3.06 6.34 18.44
C GLU A 7 3.13 5.09 17.56
N GLU A 8 2.03 4.34 17.47
CA GLU A 8 1.98 3.14 16.64
C GLU A 8 2.02 3.50 15.15
N PHE A 9 1.30 4.53 14.72
CA PHE A 9 1.32 5.01 13.34
C PHE A 9 2.74 5.36 12.89
N LEU A 10 3.46 6.16 13.67
CA LEU A 10 4.84 6.55 13.35
C LEU A 10 5.79 5.36 13.42
N LYS A 11 5.62 4.44 14.38
CA LYS A 11 6.42 3.22 14.45
C LYS A 11 6.24 2.36 13.20
N GLN A 12 5.01 2.15 12.75
CA GLN A 12 4.74 1.34 11.55
C GLN A 12 5.18 2.04 10.26
N LEU A 13 5.01 3.36 10.17
CA LEU A 13 5.55 4.16 9.08
C LEU A 13 7.08 3.97 8.97
N ASN A 14 7.81 4.08 10.09
CA ASN A 14 9.25 3.87 10.10
C ASN A 14 9.64 2.47 9.59
N LEU A 15 8.91 1.44 10.01
CA LEU A 15 9.15 0.08 9.55
C LEU A 15 8.92 -0.06 8.03
N ALA A 16 7.88 0.57 7.49
CA ALA A 16 7.64 0.57 6.04
C ALA A 16 8.70 1.35 5.27
N VAL A 17 9.16 2.50 5.78
CA VAL A 17 10.25 3.29 5.19
C VAL A 17 11.53 2.47 5.09
N GLU A 18 11.95 1.84 6.19
CA GLU A 18 13.16 1.01 6.22
C GLU A 18 13.02 -0.21 5.30
N TRP A 19 11.85 -0.84 5.29
CA TRP A 19 11.60 -2.03 4.50
C TRP A 19 11.62 -1.74 3.00
N THR A 20 10.92 -0.69 2.55
CA THR A 20 10.90 -0.34 1.12
C THR A 20 12.25 0.18 0.63
N ASP A 21 13.06 0.83 1.48
CA ASP A 21 14.47 1.14 1.15
C ASP A 21 15.28 -0.13 0.86
N VAL A 22 15.14 -1.15 1.72
CA VAL A 22 15.81 -2.45 1.51
C VAL A 22 15.35 -3.10 0.21
N LEU A 23 14.05 -3.11 -0.07
CA LEU A 23 13.49 -3.77 -1.26
C LEU A 23 13.82 -3.06 -2.57
N SER A 24 14.03 -1.74 -2.54
CA SER A 24 14.24 -0.93 -3.75
C SER A 24 15.69 -0.50 -3.99
N ARG A 25 16.62 -0.84 -3.10
CA ARG A 25 18.02 -0.39 -3.15
C ARG A 25 18.70 -0.57 -4.51
N ASP A 26 18.45 -1.70 -5.16
CA ASP A 26 19.06 -2.06 -6.45
C ASP A 26 18.01 -2.13 -7.58
N PHE A 27 16.88 -1.43 -7.42
CA PHE A 27 15.82 -1.44 -8.41
C PHE A 27 16.23 -0.64 -9.67
N ASP A 28 16.15 -1.26 -10.83
CA ASP A 28 16.35 -0.62 -12.12
C ASP A 28 15.08 0.16 -12.52
N PHE A 29 15.09 1.49 -12.40
CA PHE A 29 13.93 2.31 -12.75
C PHE A 29 13.61 2.34 -14.26
N GLN A 30 14.53 1.91 -15.12
CA GLN A 30 14.33 1.88 -16.57
C GLN A 30 13.75 0.55 -17.04
N ASN A 31 14.22 -0.57 -16.49
CA ASN A 31 13.84 -1.92 -16.97
C ASN A 31 13.25 -2.83 -15.88
N GLY A 32 13.21 -2.37 -14.63
CA GLY A 32 12.72 -3.13 -13.51
C GLY A 32 11.21 -3.35 -13.56
N PHE A 33 10.76 -4.50 -13.07
CA PHE A 33 9.35 -4.83 -13.02
C PHE A 33 8.68 -4.31 -11.74
N TYR A 34 8.03 -3.16 -11.86
CA TYR A 34 7.34 -2.47 -10.75
C TYR A 34 6.31 -3.36 -10.06
N GLY A 35 5.67 -4.28 -10.78
CA GLY A 35 4.67 -5.18 -10.20
C GLY A 35 5.18 -6.16 -9.14
N THR A 36 6.49 -6.34 -8.98
CA THR A 36 7.04 -7.30 -7.99
C THR A 36 8.03 -6.69 -7.00
N VAL A 37 8.40 -5.42 -7.15
CA VAL A 37 9.43 -4.80 -6.30
C VAL A 37 8.99 -4.76 -4.83
N PHE A 38 7.72 -4.44 -4.57
CA PHE A 38 7.13 -4.33 -3.23
C PHE A 38 6.05 -5.40 -2.97
N ARG A 39 6.19 -6.56 -3.59
CA ARG A 39 5.38 -7.77 -3.34
C ARG A 39 6.27 -8.96 -2.96
N LYS A 40 7.33 -8.72 -2.19
CA LYS A 40 8.20 -9.77 -1.61
C LYS A 40 7.52 -10.48 -0.45
N THR A 41 6.55 -9.82 0.20
CA THR A 41 5.64 -10.48 1.11
C THR A 41 4.41 -11.00 0.37
N ASN A 42 4.11 -12.29 0.52
CA ASN A 42 2.85 -12.90 0.08
C ASN A 42 2.24 -13.63 1.29
N PRO A 43 1.39 -12.95 2.09
CA PRO A 43 0.74 -13.54 3.25
C PRO A 43 -0.08 -14.78 2.89
N VAL A 44 -0.29 -15.66 3.86
CA VAL A 44 -1.20 -16.81 3.69
C VAL A 44 -2.37 -16.61 4.64
N ILE A 45 -3.57 -16.45 4.07
CA ILE A 45 -4.81 -16.22 4.82
C ILE A 45 -5.68 -17.46 4.62
N ASN A 46 -6.05 -18.14 5.71
CA ASN A 46 -6.83 -19.38 5.67
C ASN A 46 -6.24 -20.47 4.75
N GLY A 47 -4.91 -20.53 4.66
CA GLY A 47 -4.19 -21.50 3.82
C GLY A 47 -4.04 -21.10 2.35
N ILE A 48 -4.54 -19.92 1.95
CA ILE A 48 -4.47 -19.40 0.58
C ILE A 48 -3.46 -18.23 0.54
N PRO A 49 -2.45 -18.25 -0.35
CA PRO A 49 -1.56 -17.10 -0.57
C PRO A 49 -2.37 -15.91 -1.08
N LEU A 50 -2.09 -14.70 -0.57
CA LEU A 50 -2.79 -13.47 -0.94
C LEU A 50 -2.77 -13.24 -2.45
N TYR A 51 -1.57 -13.31 -3.05
CA TYR A 51 -1.35 -13.01 -4.47
C TYR A 51 -1.12 -14.24 -5.33
N SER A 52 -1.63 -14.18 -6.56
CA SER A 52 -1.14 -14.96 -7.70
C SER A 52 -0.23 -14.11 -8.59
N PHE A 53 0.82 -14.73 -9.12
CA PHE A 53 1.79 -14.11 -10.03
C PHE A 53 1.85 -14.84 -11.39
N ASP A 54 0.87 -15.68 -11.71
CA ASP A 54 0.88 -16.57 -12.87
C ASP A 54 0.39 -15.88 -14.18
N GLY A 55 0.16 -14.56 -14.16
CA GLY A 55 -0.35 -13.77 -15.28
C GLY A 55 0.50 -12.53 -15.60
N ASP A 56 -0.04 -11.66 -16.46
CA ASP A 56 0.64 -10.43 -16.90
C ASP A 56 0.72 -9.35 -15.79
N TYR A 57 -0.12 -9.47 -14.77
CA TYR A 57 -0.21 -8.58 -13.61
C TYR A 57 -0.55 -9.38 -12.34
N THR A 58 -0.40 -8.74 -11.18
CA THR A 58 -0.70 -9.38 -9.88
C THR A 58 -2.20 -9.38 -9.63
N THR A 59 -2.73 -10.50 -9.13
CA THR A 59 -4.15 -10.65 -8.75
C THR A 59 -4.29 -11.21 -7.35
N TRP A 60 -5.42 -10.96 -6.70
CA TRP A 60 -5.75 -11.52 -5.40
C TRP A 60 -6.38 -12.92 -5.55
N ASN A 61 -5.98 -13.87 -4.71
CA ASN A 61 -6.62 -15.20 -4.62
C ASN A 61 -7.76 -15.25 -3.59
N ILE A 62 -7.99 -14.15 -2.88
CA ILE A 62 -9.01 -13.98 -1.84
C ILE A 62 -9.79 -12.69 -2.13
N ASP A 63 -10.97 -12.55 -1.52
CA ASP A 63 -11.83 -11.38 -1.71
C ASP A 63 -11.13 -10.05 -1.36
N GLU A 64 -10.88 -9.24 -2.39
CA GLU A 64 -10.24 -7.92 -2.32
C GLU A 64 -11.15 -6.82 -1.75
N HIS A 65 -12.42 -7.11 -1.50
CA HIS A 65 -13.37 -6.18 -0.89
C HIS A 65 -13.53 -6.41 0.63
N ASN A 66 -13.03 -7.52 1.16
CA ASN A 66 -13.11 -7.82 2.59
C ASN A 66 -11.97 -7.15 3.36
N VAL A 67 -12.28 -6.15 4.20
CA VAL A 67 -11.33 -5.41 5.03
C VAL A 67 -10.51 -6.31 5.96
N GLU A 68 -11.12 -7.37 6.51
CA GLU A 68 -10.42 -8.32 7.41
C GLU A 68 -9.21 -8.97 6.70
N ASN A 69 -9.32 -9.23 5.39
CA ASN A 69 -8.20 -9.76 4.61
C ASN A 69 -7.01 -8.78 4.57
N TYR A 70 -7.26 -7.48 4.49
CA TYR A 70 -6.21 -6.46 4.52
C TYR A 70 -5.54 -6.37 5.88
N GLU A 71 -6.32 -6.45 6.96
CA GLU A 71 -5.81 -6.41 8.33
C GLU A 71 -4.89 -7.61 8.61
N LEU A 72 -5.33 -8.82 8.26
CA LEU A 72 -4.54 -10.05 8.38
C LEU A 72 -3.29 -10.02 7.51
N ALA A 73 -3.40 -9.49 6.28
CA ALA A 73 -2.27 -9.33 5.38
C ALA A 73 -1.24 -8.33 5.93
N LEU A 74 -1.70 -7.19 6.45
CA LEU A 74 -0.86 -6.16 7.04
C LEU A 74 -0.13 -6.67 8.28
N GLU A 75 -0.81 -7.40 9.17
CA GLU A 75 -0.16 -8.01 10.34
C GLU A 75 1.00 -8.93 9.93
N GLN A 76 0.78 -9.79 8.95
CA GLN A 76 1.83 -10.67 8.43
C GLN A 76 2.95 -9.88 7.75
N ALA A 77 2.64 -8.83 7.00
CA ALA A 77 3.63 -7.97 6.37
C ALA A 77 4.52 -7.27 7.41
N ILE A 78 3.92 -6.68 8.44
CA ILE A 78 4.64 -6.05 9.55
C ILE A 78 5.55 -7.06 10.25
N SER A 79 5.08 -8.30 10.47
CA SER A 79 5.87 -9.34 11.14
C SER A 79 7.15 -9.73 10.40
N ARG A 80 7.22 -9.48 9.08
CA ARG A 80 8.42 -9.75 8.26
C ARG A 80 9.41 -8.60 8.22
N ARG A 81 9.02 -7.39 8.65
CA ARG A 81 9.87 -6.21 8.56
C ARG A 81 10.93 -6.26 9.66
N ILE A 82 12.18 -6.17 9.24
CA ILE A 82 13.32 -6.08 10.15
C ILE A 82 13.64 -4.60 10.29
N SER A 83 13.61 -4.06 11.51
CA SER A 83 14.10 -2.71 11.73
C SER A 83 15.61 -2.68 11.58
N VAL A 84 16.10 -1.78 10.73
CA VAL A 84 17.52 -1.51 10.54
C VAL A 84 17.76 -0.15 11.17
N LYS A 85 18.60 -0.08 12.22
CA LYS A 85 18.95 1.17 12.93
C LYS A 85 19.79 2.14 12.09
N ASN A 86 19.28 2.51 10.93
CA ASN A 86 19.86 3.53 10.05
C ASN A 86 19.21 4.88 10.35
N LYS A 87 19.90 5.94 9.95
CA LYS A 87 19.31 7.28 9.99
C LYS A 87 18.16 7.32 8.99
N LEU A 88 16.92 7.33 9.50
CA LEU A 88 15.71 7.45 8.70
C LEU A 88 15.77 8.73 7.85
N SER A 89 15.53 8.57 6.55
CA SER A 89 15.29 9.66 5.62
C SER A 89 13.91 9.46 5.03
N TYR A 90 12.99 10.36 5.33
CA TYR A 90 11.64 10.35 4.76
C TYR A 90 11.65 10.94 3.35
N ASN A 91 12.30 10.24 2.43
CA ASN A 91 12.32 10.59 1.01
C ASN A 91 11.22 9.80 0.30
N GLY A 92 9.99 10.30 0.40
CA GLY A 92 8.80 9.66 -0.16
C GLY A 92 7.53 10.39 0.26
N LYS A 93 6.37 9.76 0.00
CA LYS A 93 5.05 10.28 0.35
C LYS A 93 4.17 9.18 0.93
N ILE A 94 3.19 9.59 1.74
CA ILE A 94 2.16 8.69 2.23
C ILE A 94 1.01 8.71 1.24
N LEU A 95 0.63 7.54 0.74
CA LEU A 95 -0.57 7.33 -0.04
C LEU A 95 -1.65 6.76 0.88
N CYS A 96 -2.83 7.37 0.87
CA CYS A 96 -4.03 6.80 1.45
C CYS A 96 -4.88 6.20 0.33
N PHE A 97 -5.24 4.92 0.46
CA PHE A 97 -6.09 4.19 -0.47
C PHE A 97 -7.39 3.78 0.25
N THR A 98 -8.53 4.03 -0.39
CA THR A 98 -9.84 3.69 0.15
C THR A 98 -10.25 2.29 -0.33
N ILE A 99 -10.24 1.31 0.59
CA ILE A 99 -10.50 -0.10 0.26
C ILE A 99 -11.89 -0.28 -0.35
N GLY A 100 -11.96 -1.00 -1.47
CA GLY A 100 -13.21 -1.26 -2.19
C GLY A 100 -13.78 -0.06 -2.95
N LEU A 101 -13.03 1.05 -3.09
CA LEU A 101 -13.33 2.12 -4.04
C LEU A 101 -12.48 1.93 -5.29
N THR A 102 -12.90 1.05 -6.18
CA THR A 102 -12.17 0.72 -7.42
C THR A 102 -13.15 0.37 -8.53
N THR A 103 -12.72 0.54 -9.79
CA THR A 103 -13.46 0.13 -11.00
C THR A 103 -13.00 -1.20 -11.58
N ASN A 104 -11.82 -1.71 -11.18
CA ASN A 104 -11.15 -2.88 -11.78
C ASN A 104 -11.12 -2.82 -13.32
N ASP A 105 -10.88 -1.63 -13.91
CA ASP A 105 -10.88 -1.44 -15.37
C ASP A 105 -9.48 -1.60 -16.02
N GLY A 106 -8.45 -1.77 -15.19
CA GLY A 106 -7.07 -1.99 -15.60
C GLY A 106 -6.30 -0.74 -15.99
N ALA A 107 -6.90 0.45 -15.99
CA ALA A 107 -6.22 1.69 -16.37
C ALA A 107 -5.06 2.00 -15.42
N ALA A 108 -5.30 1.95 -14.10
CA ALA A 108 -4.27 2.24 -13.11
C ALA A 108 -3.13 1.20 -13.14
N ILE A 109 -3.42 -0.08 -13.43
CA ILE A 109 -2.39 -1.12 -13.62
C ILE A 109 -1.47 -0.75 -14.77
N VAL A 110 -2.03 -0.40 -15.93
CA VAL A 110 -1.25 -0.12 -17.14
C VAL A 110 -0.36 1.10 -16.96
N ASP A 111 -0.92 2.22 -16.50
CA ASP A 111 -0.18 3.49 -16.40
C ASP A 111 0.80 3.52 -15.23
N SER A 112 0.56 2.71 -14.20
CA SER A 112 1.50 2.48 -13.11
C SER A 112 2.50 1.35 -13.37
N HIS A 113 2.58 0.81 -14.58
CA HIS A 113 3.46 -0.32 -14.93
C HIS A 113 3.33 -1.52 -13.97
N CYS A 114 2.09 -1.86 -13.62
CA CYS A 114 1.71 -2.90 -12.66
C CYS A 114 2.11 -2.60 -11.20
N PHE A 115 2.47 -1.36 -10.87
CA PHE A 115 2.68 -1.00 -9.46
C PHE A 115 1.40 -1.25 -8.66
N PHE A 116 0.26 -0.76 -9.12
CA PHE A 116 -1.05 -1.21 -8.65
C PHE A 116 -1.40 -2.60 -9.20
N ASP A 117 -2.14 -3.39 -8.43
CA ASP A 117 -2.64 -4.71 -8.89
C ASP A 117 -4.01 -4.61 -9.59
N GLU A 118 -4.57 -5.75 -9.98
CA GLU A 118 -5.87 -5.82 -10.68
C GLU A 118 -7.02 -5.09 -9.98
N SER A 119 -6.93 -4.98 -8.66
CA SER A 119 -7.94 -4.38 -7.81
C SER A 119 -7.59 -2.94 -7.40
N ASP A 120 -6.67 -2.31 -8.15
CA ASP A 120 -6.12 -0.98 -7.88
C ASP A 120 -5.39 -0.87 -6.52
N VAL A 121 -4.99 -1.99 -5.91
CA VAL A 121 -4.39 -1.94 -4.57
C VAL A 121 -2.88 -1.69 -4.67
N PRO A 122 -2.32 -0.77 -3.85
CA PRO A 122 -0.88 -0.61 -3.73
C PRO A 122 -0.19 -1.92 -3.30
N PRO A 123 1.10 -2.12 -3.60
CA PRO A 123 1.83 -3.31 -3.17
C PRO A 123 1.92 -3.47 -1.65
N ILE A 124 1.71 -4.67 -1.12
CA ILE A 124 1.66 -4.95 0.32
C ILE A 124 2.89 -4.50 1.14
N ASP A 125 4.09 -4.54 0.56
CA ASP A 125 5.28 -4.14 1.32
C ASP A 125 5.31 -2.63 1.59
N THR A 126 4.45 -1.85 0.94
CA THR A 126 4.28 -0.41 1.19
C THR A 126 3.28 -0.11 2.32
N TRP A 127 2.38 -1.02 2.64
CA TRP A 127 1.28 -0.78 3.59
C TRP A 127 1.82 -0.61 5.01
N PHE A 128 1.23 0.23 5.85
CA PHE A 128 1.72 0.35 7.24
C PHE A 128 0.65 0.63 8.27
N TYR A 129 -0.55 1.03 7.87
CA TYR A 129 -1.62 1.31 8.80
C TYR A 129 -2.97 1.16 8.11
N ILE A 130 -3.99 0.69 8.84
CA ILE A 130 -5.38 0.66 8.38
C ILE A 130 -6.22 1.40 9.41
N ILE A 131 -7.15 2.22 8.93
CA ILE A 131 -8.21 2.79 9.74
C ILE A 131 -9.52 2.27 9.20
N ASP A 132 -10.18 1.44 10.00
CA ASP A 132 -11.56 1.07 9.75
C ASP A 132 -12.47 2.26 10.12
N ASN A 133 -13.32 2.67 9.18
CA ASN A 133 -14.18 3.83 9.36
C ASN A 133 -15.49 3.50 10.08
N ASN A 134 -15.86 2.22 10.27
CA ASN A 134 -17.04 1.69 10.98
C ASN A 134 -17.91 2.71 11.75
N ASN A 135 -18.75 3.45 11.04
CA ASN A 135 -20.02 3.94 11.56
C ASN A 135 -21.15 3.15 10.89
N ASP A 136 -22.21 2.89 11.66
CA ASP A 136 -23.32 1.96 11.39
C ASP A 136 -24.21 2.28 10.16
N TYR A 137 -23.78 3.13 9.22
CA TYR A 137 -24.57 3.51 8.04
C TYR A 137 -23.77 3.28 6.75
N GLU A 138 -24.27 2.32 5.96
CA GLU A 138 -23.93 1.94 4.58
C GLU A 138 -22.63 2.45 3.92
N CYS A 139 -21.80 1.49 3.51
CA CYS A 139 -20.69 1.64 2.55
C CYS A 139 -19.44 2.36 3.07
N GLU A 140 -19.17 2.33 4.38
CA GLU A 140 -17.94 2.93 4.91
C GLU A 140 -16.73 2.05 4.60
N LYS A 141 -15.81 2.62 3.83
CA LYS A 141 -14.62 1.99 3.30
C LYS A 141 -13.45 2.23 4.25
N ALA A 142 -12.70 1.20 4.60
CA ALA A 142 -11.49 1.36 5.40
C ALA A 142 -10.39 2.05 4.58
N ASN A 143 -9.56 2.86 5.26
CA ASN A 143 -8.44 3.56 4.65
C ASN A 143 -7.13 2.82 4.92
N LEU A 144 -6.45 2.45 3.86
CA LEU A 144 -5.13 1.84 3.87
C LEU A 144 -4.05 2.88 3.63
N PHE A 145 -3.10 3.00 4.56
CA PHE A 145 -1.98 3.90 4.45
C PHE A 145 -0.75 3.16 3.94
N CYS A 146 -0.11 3.71 2.92
CA CYS A 146 1.04 3.14 2.23
C CYS A 146 2.19 4.16 2.17
N TRP A 147 3.43 3.70 2.32
CA TRP A 147 4.62 4.52 2.11
C TRP A 147 5.18 4.30 0.71
N ILE A 148 5.25 5.38 -0.08
CA ILE A 148 5.78 5.37 -1.44
C ILE A 148 7.14 6.09 -1.48
N PRO A 149 8.25 5.38 -1.73
CA PRO A 149 9.57 6.02 -1.85
C PRO A 149 9.64 6.97 -3.05
N THR A 150 10.46 8.03 -2.97
CA THR A 150 10.52 9.10 -3.98
C THR A 150 10.64 8.61 -5.42
N GLY A 151 11.47 7.60 -5.69
CA GLY A 151 11.66 7.06 -7.04
C GLY A 151 10.41 6.44 -7.66
N PHE A 152 9.41 6.09 -6.86
CA PHE A 152 8.16 5.47 -7.30
C PHE A 152 6.98 6.47 -7.34
N ILE A 153 7.16 7.71 -6.90
CA ILE A 153 6.06 8.69 -6.86
C ILE A 153 5.49 8.95 -8.26
N GLU A 154 6.35 9.08 -9.27
CA GLU A 154 5.90 9.39 -10.63
C GLU A 154 5.02 8.28 -11.21
N VAL A 155 5.43 7.02 -11.05
CA VAL A 155 4.67 5.87 -11.55
C VAL A 155 3.34 5.69 -10.81
N VAL A 156 3.33 5.97 -9.50
CA VAL A 156 2.10 5.96 -8.70
C VAL A 156 1.18 7.08 -9.14
N GLN A 157 1.71 8.30 -9.36
CA GLN A 157 0.91 9.43 -9.81
C GLN A 157 0.23 9.17 -11.16
N ARG A 158 0.93 8.53 -12.11
CA ARG A 158 0.32 8.16 -13.40
C ARG A 158 -0.89 7.26 -13.24
N GLY A 159 -0.83 6.26 -12.35
CA GLY A 159 -1.98 5.41 -12.06
C GLY A 159 -3.12 6.16 -11.37
N ILE A 160 -2.80 7.10 -10.46
CA ILE A 160 -3.80 7.97 -9.82
C ILE A 160 -4.49 8.88 -10.85
N ASP A 161 -3.74 9.44 -11.81
CA ASP A 161 -4.26 10.39 -12.80
C ASP A 161 -5.31 9.79 -13.75
N VAL A 162 -5.32 8.46 -13.89
CA VAL A 162 -6.28 7.73 -14.74
C VAL A 162 -7.38 7.01 -13.96
N GLU A 163 -7.26 6.94 -12.63
CA GLU A 163 -8.25 6.33 -11.77
C GLU A 163 -9.48 7.25 -11.62
N MET A 164 -10.68 6.68 -11.74
CA MET A 164 -11.91 7.46 -11.90
C MET A 164 -12.70 7.69 -10.60
N MET A 165 -12.52 6.85 -9.58
CA MET A 165 -13.30 6.86 -8.35
C MET A 165 -12.72 7.78 -7.27
N GLY A 166 -11.50 8.28 -7.45
CA GLY A 166 -10.80 9.10 -6.47
C GLY A 166 -10.40 8.30 -5.24
N SER A 167 -9.96 7.05 -5.44
CA SER A 167 -9.64 6.11 -4.36
C SER A 167 -8.34 6.43 -3.63
N TYR A 168 -7.50 7.25 -4.24
CA TYR A 168 -6.18 7.62 -3.78
C TYR A 168 -6.10 9.07 -3.30
N LEU A 169 -5.41 9.27 -2.18
CA LEU A 169 -5.09 10.60 -1.66
C LEU A 169 -3.63 10.65 -1.21
N TRP A 170 -2.87 11.60 -1.74
CA TRP A 170 -1.55 11.92 -1.19
C TRP A 170 -1.70 12.67 0.13
N LEU A 171 -0.98 12.22 1.14
CA LEU A 171 -0.88 12.85 2.45
C LEU A 171 0.54 13.35 2.66
N GLU A 172 0.66 14.61 3.06
CA GLU A 172 1.94 15.15 3.50
C GLU A 172 2.18 14.76 4.96
N ILE A 173 3.43 14.38 5.28
CA ILE A 173 3.79 13.97 6.65
C ILE A 173 3.53 15.10 7.65
N GLY A 174 3.73 16.36 7.24
CA GLY A 174 3.46 17.53 8.08
C GLY A 174 1.99 17.62 8.50
N ASP A 175 1.07 17.46 7.54
CA ASP A 175 -0.37 17.52 7.78
C ASP A 175 -0.83 16.40 8.73
N LEU A 176 -0.19 15.23 8.67
CA LEU A 176 -0.46 14.12 9.59
C LEU A 176 0.10 14.39 10.99
N LEU A 177 1.31 14.94 11.12
CA LEU A 177 1.92 15.19 12.42
C LEU A 177 1.18 16.24 13.28
N ASP A 178 0.46 17.16 12.63
CA ASP A 178 -0.32 18.22 13.29
C ASP A 178 -1.72 17.75 13.76
N VAL A 179 -2.25 16.69 13.15
CA VAL A 179 -3.60 16.15 13.44
C VAL A 179 -3.53 14.89 14.33
N LEU A 180 -2.37 14.23 14.38
CA LEU A 180 -2.03 13.11 15.28
C LEU A 180 -1.54 13.61 16.65
#